data_AF-A0A4Z1KPF4-F1
#
_entry.id   AF-A0A4Z1KPF4-F1
#
_cell.length_a   1.000
_cell.length_b   1.000
_cell.length_c   1.000
_cell.angle_alpha   90.00
_cell.angle_beta   90.00
_cell.angle_gamma   90.00
#
_symmetry.space_group_name_H-M   'P 1'
#
loop_
_entity.id
_entity.type
_entity.pdbx_description
1 polymer ?
#
loop_
_entity_poly.entity_id
_entity_poly.type
_entity_poly.pdbx_seq_one_letter_code
_entity_poly.pdbx_strand_id
1 'polypeptide(L)'
;MEAIKTLTKEIQNAAATADEANLKELLGSLRNLQYSIEKPEDTMQRVIHLHLVIAITRTAVNLKLFNFFDDSDGPMGLQDLASRTGADPALLARILRMLSSLEMIKETGEDEFASSQTSKNLSIAEIQAGLYHK
;
A
#
# COMPACT_ATOMS: atom_id res chain seq x y z
N MET A 1 3.48 5.41 -21.16
CA MET A 1 4.05 6.51 -21.98
C MET A 1 5.48 6.76 -21.52
N GLU A 2 6.41 7.02 -22.44
CA GLU A 2 7.82 7.25 -22.08
C GLU A 2 8.01 8.48 -21.19
N ALA A 3 7.24 9.56 -21.44
CA ALA A 3 7.27 10.77 -20.64
C ALA A 3 7.00 10.53 -19.14
N ILE A 4 6.05 9.65 -18.80
CA ILE A 4 5.73 9.33 -17.40
C ILE A 4 6.91 8.63 -16.73
N LYS A 5 7.59 7.70 -17.43
CA LYS A 5 8.77 7.02 -16.88
C LYS A 5 9.90 8.02 -16.59
N THR A 6 10.12 8.98 -17.49
CA THR A 6 11.10 10.06 -17.28
C THR A 6 10.76 10.89 -16.06
N LEU A 7 9.51 11.38 -15.93
CA LEU A 7 9.06 12.16 -14.78
C LEU A 7 9.20 11.38 -13.47
N THR A 8 8.79 10.11 -13.45
CA THR A 8 8.95 9.26 -12.26
C THR A 8 10.42 9.15 -11.85
N LYS A 9 11.34 8.98 -12.81
CA LYS A 9 12.77 8.90 -12.52
C LYS A 9 13.32 10.22 -11.97
N GLU A 10 12.90 11.35 -12.51
CA GLU A 10 13.31 12.67 -12.02
C GLU A 10 12.81 12.92 -10.58
N ILE A 11 11.57 12.56 -10.27
CA ILE A 11 11.00 12.66 -8.92
C ILE A 11 11.77 11.76 -7.94
N GLN A 12 12.09 10.53 -8.34
CA GLN A 12 12.87 9.60 -7.52
C GLN A 12 14.27 10.15 -7.22
N ASN A 13 14.95 10.73 -8.21
CA ASN A 13 16.25 11.36 -8.02
C ASN A 13 16.17 12.57 -7.08
N ALA A 14 15.14 13.42 -7.22
CA ALA A 14 14.93 14.55 -6.33
C ALA A 14 14.68 14.10 -4.88
N ALA A 15 13.88 13.05 -4.69
CA ALA A 15 13.60 12.47 -3.37
C ALA A 15 14.86 11.87 -2.71
N ALA A 16 15.76 11.25 -3.49
CA ALA A 16 16.96 10.61 -2.97
C ALA A 16 17.97 11.57 -2.35
N THR A 17 17.95 12.85 -2.73
CA THR A 17 18.85 13.89 -2.22
C THR A 17 18.16 14.93 -1.35
N ALA A 18 16.85 14.82 -1.15
CA ALA A 18 16.07 15.77 -0.37
C ALA A 18 16.31 15.60 1.14
N ASP A 19 16.43 16.72 1.85
CA ASP A 19 16.23 16.73 3.30
C ASP A 19 14.74 16.56 3.66
N GLU A 20 14.43 16.47 4.95
CA GLU A 20 13.05 16.24 5.42
C GLU A 20 12.07 17.33 4.96
N ALA A 21 12.50 18.60 4.97
CA ALA A 21 11.67 19.72 4.58
C ALA A 21 11.32 19.67 3.08
N ASN A 22 12.33 19.45 2.24
CA ASN A 22 12.15 19.33 0.80
C ASN A 22 11.37 18.05 0.42
N LEU A 23 11.58 16.94 1.13
CA LEU A 23 10.82 15.71 0.91
C LEU A 23 9.33 15.91 1.22
N LYS A 24 9.02 16.62 2.30
CA LYS A 24 7.64 16.97 2.67
C LYS A 24 6.99 17.87 1.62
N GLU A 25 7.71 18.86 1.11
CA GLU A 25 7.23 19.72 0.02
C GLU A 25 6.97 18.94 -1.26
N LEU A 26 7.90 18.04 -1.63
CA LEU A 26 7.76 17.18 -2.80
C LEU A 26 6.51 16.30 -2.70
N LEU A 27 6.31 15.60 -1.58
CA LEU A 27 5.13 14.77 -1.34
C LEU A 27 3.83 15.59 -1.37
N GLY A 28 3.84 16.79 -0.80
CA GLY A 28 2.70 17.72 -0.87
C GLY A 28 2.37 18.12 -2.31
N SER A 29 3.39 18.44 -3.10
CA SER A 29 3.26 18.83 -4.50
C SER A 29 2.74 17.69 -5.37
N LEU A 30 3.23 16.46 -5.17
CA LEU A 30 2.75 15.27 -5.88
C LEU A 30 1.27 14.98 -5.59
N ARG A 31 0.86 15.13 -4.32
CA ARG A 31 -0.56 14.97 -3.94
C ARG A 31 -1.45 16.04 -4.60
N ASN A 32 -1.00 17.30 -4.60
CA ASN A 32 -1.75 18.38 -5.25
C ASN A 32 -1.83 18.17 -6.76
N LEU A 33 -0.75 17.71 -7.39
CA LEU A 33 -0.74 17.36 -8.81
C LEU A 33 -1.73 16.23 -9.11
N GLN A 34 -1.74 15.15 -8.31
CA GLN A 34 -2.73 14.08 -8.42
C GLN A 34 -4.15 14.64 -8.41
N TYR A 35 -4.50 15.46 -7.42
CA TYR A 35 -5.84 16.04 -7.31
C TYR A 35 -6.19 16.96 -8.49
N SER A 36 -5.21 17.66 -9.07
CA SER A 36 -5.44 18.58 -10.19
C SER A 36 -5.76 17.89 -11.52
N ILE A 37 -5.41 16.61 -11.67
CA ILE A 37 -5.62 15.84 -12.90
C ILE A 37 -6.71 14.77 -12.76
N GLU A 38 -7.25 14.56 -11.55
CA GLU A 38 -8.39 13.68 -11.31
C GLU A 38 -9.62 14.15 -12.09
N LYS A 39 -10.37 13.20 -12.64
CA LYS A 39 -11.73 13.46 -13.10
C LYS A 39 -12.71 13.38 -11.91
N PRO A 40 -13.95 13.91 -12.04
CA PRO A 40 -14.94 13.84 -10.97
C PRO A 40 -15.18 12.42 -10.44
N GLU A 41 -15.18 11.41 -11.31
CA GLU A 41 -15.30 10.01 -10.93
C GLU A 41 -14.11 9.49 -10.12
N ASP A 42 -12.89 9.90 -10.47
CA ASP A 42 -11.67 9.50 -9.75
C ASP A 42 -11.68 10.10 -8.33
N THR A 43 -12.04 11.38 -8.22
CA THR A 43 -12.22 12.06 -6.94
C THR A 43 -13.29 11.39 -6.09
N MET A 44 -14.45 11.06 -6.66
CA MET A 44 -15.50 10.32 -5.94
C MET A 44 -14.96 8.99 -5.42
N GLN A 45 -14.31 8.19 -6.27
CA GLN A 45 -13.75 6.88 -5.89
C GLN A 45 -12.74 7.02 -4.75
N ARG A 46 -11.81 7.99 -4.84
CA ARG A 46 -10.83 8.26 -3.78
C ARG A 46 -11.51 8.60 -2.46
N VAL A 47 -12.51 9.48 -2.47
CA VAL A 47 -13.18 9.97 -1.25
C VAL A 47 -14.05 8.88 -0.61
N ILE A 48 -14.86 8.15 -1.39
CA ILE A 48 -15.75 7.13 -0.83
C ILE A 48 -14.96 5.96 -0.23
N HIS A 49 -13.76 5.65 -0.71
CA HIS A 49 -12.98 4.52 -0.20
C HIS A 49 -12.17 4.85 1.07
N LEU A 50 -12.06 6.11 1.51
CA LEU A 50 -11.20 6.48 2.65
C LEU A 50 -11.50 5.69 3.93
N HIS A 51 -12.77 5.43 4.23
CA HIS A 51 -13.18 4.65 5.40
C HIS A 51 -12.86 3.15 5.24
N LEU A 52 -12.87 2.65 4.00
CA LEU A 52 -12.51 1.26 3.69
C LEU A 52 -11.00 1.04 3.82
N VAL A 53 -10.18 2.02 3.43
CA VAL A 53 -8.71 1.99 3.55
C VAL A 53 -8.29 1.74 5.01
N ILE A 54 -8.84 2.47 5.97
CA ILE A 54 -8.47 2.27 7.39
C ILE A 54 -8.95 0.91 7.91
N ALA A 55 -10.16 0.48 7.54
CA ALA A 55 -10.72 -0.80 7.98
C ALA A 55 -9.90 -1.99 7.47
N ILE A 56 -9.54 -1.99 6.17
CA ILE A 56 -8.76 -3.07 5.59
C ILE A 56 -7.33 -3.08 6.12
N THR A 57 -6.72 -1.91 6.34
CA THR A 57 -5.37 -1.81 6.89
C THR A 57 -5.32 -2.39 8.30
N ARG A 58 -6.26 -2.04 9.18
CA ARG A 58 -6.35 -2.62 10.52
C ARG A 58 -6.61 -4.13 10.48
N THR A 59 -7.43 -4.59 9.55
CA THR A 59 -7.65 -6.03 9.35
C THR A 59 -6.35 -6.73 8.96
N ALA A 60 -5.58 -6.17 8.05
CA ALA A 60 -4.29 -6.72 7.62
C ALA A 60 -3.25 -6.73 8.74
N VAL A 61 -3.20 -5.68 9.57
CA VAL A 61 -2.35 -5.63 10.77
C VAL A 61 -2.76 -6.68 11.79
N ASN A 62 -4.06 -6.84 12.07
CA ASN A 62 -4.55 -7.87 12.98
C ASN A 62 -4.21 -9.30 12.49
N LEU A 63 -4.23 -9.51 11.18
CA LEU A 63 -3.81 -10.75 10.53
C LEU A 63 -2.28 -10.88 10.37
N LYS A 64 -1.50 -9.86 10.78
CA LYS A 64 -0.04 -9.80 10.64
C LYS A 64 0.47 -9.93 9.20
N LEU A 65 -0.37 -9.62 8.20
CA LEU A 65 -0.03 -9.80 6.79
C LEU A 65 1.21 -9.00 6.39
N PHE A 66 1.29 -7.73 6.81
CA PHE A 66 2.44 -6.88 6.50
C PHE A 66 3.75 -7.41 7.09
N ASN A 67 3.71 -7.98 8.29
CA ASN A 67 4.87 -8.62 8.91
C ASN A 67 5.29 -9.88 8.13
N PHE A 68 4.34 -10.72 7.72
CA PHE A 68 4.67 -11.90 6.90
C PHE A 68 5.31 -11.53 5.56
N PHE A 69 4.86 -10.46 4.91
CA PHE A 69 5.47 -9.98 3.67
C PHE A 69 6.85 -9.35 3.87
N ASP A 70 7.11 -8.74 5.03
CA ASP A 70 8.41 -8.14 5.36
C ASP A 70 9.45 -9.21 5.76
N ASP A 71 8.99 -10.28 6.42
CA ASP A 71 9.80 -11.45 6.79
C ASP A 71 10.08 -12.40 5.60
N SER A 72 9.43 -12.20 4.46
CA SER A 72 9.56 -13.07 3.27
C SER A 72 10.54 -12.50 2.26
N ASP A 73 11.43 -13.36 1.73
CA ASP A 73 12.36 -13.01 0.66
C ASP A 73 11.69 -12.94 -0.74
N GLY A 74 10.40 -13.24 -0.83
CA GLY A 74 9.68 -13.29 -2.11
C GLY A 74 8.16 -13.28 -2.00
N PRO A 75 7.47 -13.46 -3.13
CA PRO A 75 6.01 -13.58 -3.17
C PRO A 75 5.52 -14.75 -2.31
N MET A 76 4.30 -14.62 -1.78
CA MET A 76 3.62 -15.60 -0.94
C MET A 76 2.28 -15.99 -1.57
N GLY A 77 1.98 -17.29 -1.57
CA GLY A 77 0.71 -17.81 -2.05
C GLY A 77 -0.43 -17.63 -1.04
N LEU A 78 -1.66 -17.52 -1.55
CA LEU A 78 -2.88 -17.41 -0.74
C LEU A 78 -2.99 -18.55 0.30
N GLN A 79 -2.70 -19.79 -0.09
CA GLN A 79 -2.85 -20.95 0.80
C GLN A 79 -1.84 -20.93 1.96
N ASP A 80 -0.63 -20.44 1.71
CA ASP A 80 0.40 -20.29 2.75
C ASP A 80 0.00 -19.18 3.74
N LEU A 81 -0.50 -18.05 3.21
CA LEU A 81 -1.01 -16.96 4.03
C LEU A 81 -2.25 -17.39 4.84
N ALA A 82 -3.16 -18.16 4.24
CA ALA A 82 -4.33 -18.70 4.94
C ALA A 82 -3.90 -19.63 6.10
N SER A 83 -2.92 -20.50 5.85
CA SER A 83 -2.36 -21.40 6.86
C SER A 83 -1.69 -20.64 8.01
N ARG A 84 -0.96 -19.56 7.72
CA ARG A 84 -0.28 -18.73 8.74
C ARG A 84 -1.23 -17.86 9.55
N THR A 85 -2.27 -17.35 8.91
CA THR A 85 -3.25 -16.44 9.53
C THR A 85 -4.39 -17.18 10.23
N GLY A 86 -4.69 -18.40 9.82
CA GLY A 86 -5.89 -19.14 10.22
C GLY A 86 -7.18 -18.59 9.60
N ALA A 87 -7.09 -17.67 8.64
CA ALA A 87 -8.25 -17.09 7.97
C ALA A 87 -8.82 -18.04 6.92
N ASP A 88 -10.14 -17.95 6.70
CA ASP A 88 -10.79 -18.62 5.56
C ASP A 88 -10.15 -18.16 4.24
N PRO A 89 -9.72 -19.08 3.34
CA PRO A 89 -9.03 -18.71 2.11
C PRO A 89 -9.84 -17.79 1.19
N ALA A 90 -11.17 -17.95 1.10
CA ALA A 90 -11.99 -17.13 0.23
C ALA A 90 -12.12 -15.70 0.78
N LEU A 91 -12.25 -15.54 2.09
CA LEU A 91 -12.20 -14.24 2.74
C LEU A 91 -10.82 -13.59 2.58
N LEU A 92 -9.75 -14.35 2.81
CA LEU A 92 -8.38 -13.84 2.72
C LEU A 92 -8.04 -13.38 1.30
N ALA A 93 -8.47 -14.12 0.28
CA ALA A 93 -8.31 -13.73 -1.12
C ALA A 93 -8.93 -12.35 -1.40
N ARG A 94 -10.12 -12.08 -0.85
CA ARG A 94 -10.79 -10.77 -1.00
C ARG A 94 -10.01 -9.66 -0.30
N ILE A 95 -9.46 -9.94 0.88
CA ILE A 95 -8.63 -8.98 1.63
C ILE A 95 -7.35 -8.67 0.84
N LEU A 96 -6.63 -9.69 0.36
CA LEU A 96 -5.38 -9.52 -0.36
C LEU A 96 -5.57 -8.77 -1.70
N ARG A 97 -6.62 -9.09 -2.46
CA ARG A 97 -6.94 -8.34 -3.69
C ARG A 97 -7.31 -6.89 -3.41
N MET A 98 -8.02 -6.62 -2.31
CA MET A 98 -8.31 -5.25 -1.90
C MET A 98 -7.04 -4.50 -1.50
N LEU A 99 -6.15 -5.10 -0.71
CA LEU A 99 -4.84 -4.52 -0.37
C LEU A 99 -3.99 -4.24 -1.62
N SER A 100 -4.00 -5.15 -2.59
CA SER A 100 -3.32 -4.99 -3.88
C SER A 100 -3.87 -3.81 -4.68
N SER A 101 -5.21 -3.69 -4.77
CA SER A 101 -5.87 -2.57 -5.47
C SER A 101 -5.59 -1.20 -4.85
N LEU A 102 -5.21 -1.17 -3.56
CA LEU A 102 -4.82 0.03 -2.82
C LEU A 102 -3.29 0.23 -2.79
N GLU A 103 -2.54 -0.54 -3.58
CA GLU A 103 -1.07 -0.51 -3.69
C GLU A 103 -0.34 -0.79 -2.35
N MET A 104 -1.05 -1.36 -1.36
CA MET A 104 -0.47 -1.72 -0.06
C MET A 104 0.42 -2.95 -0.14
N ILE A 105 0.10 -3.85 -1.06
CA ILE A 105 0.89 -5.02 -1.46
C ILE A 105 0.87 -5.12 -2.99
N LYS A 106 1.60 -6.07 -3.56
CA LYS A 106 1.59 -6.35 -5.00
C LYS A 106 0.96 -7.71 -5.25
N GLU A 107 0.13 -7.85 -6.28
CA GLU A 107 -0.29 -9.14 -6.83
C GLU A 107 0.64 -9.49 -8.00
N THR A 108 1.42 -10.57 -7.85
CA THR A 108 2.47 -10.98 -8.81
C THR A 108 2.04 -12.14 -9.70
N GLY A 109 0.95 -12.81 -9.35
CA GLY A 109 0.35 -13.91 -10.09
C GLY A 109 -1.02 -14.27 -9.54
N GLU A 110 -1.65 -15.30 -10.10
CA GLU A 110 -2.92 -15.82 -9.57
C GLU A 110 -2.73 -16.30 -8.14
N ASP A 111 -3.45 -15.67 -7.21
CA ASP A 111 -3.38 -15.95 -5.77
C ASP A 111 -1.95 -15.87 -5.18
N GLU A 112 -1.11 -15.01 -5.76
CA GLU A 112 0.27 -14.77 -5.31
C GLU A 112 0.52 -13.27 -5.06
N PHE A 113 1.07 -12.96 -3.89
CA PHE A 113 1.22 -11.58 -3.40
C PHE A 113 2.60 -11.29 -2.84
N ALA A 114 3.12 -10.08 -3.03
CA ALA A 114 4.44 -9.66 -2.59
C ALA A 114 4.43 -8.31 -1.86
N SER A 115 5.51 -8.05 -1.13
CA SER A 115 5.72 -6.79 -0.41
C SER A 115 5.82 -5.58 -1.35
N SER A 116 5.21 -4.46 -0.93
CA SER A 116 5.41 -3.11 -1.47
C SER A 116 6.11 -2.21 -0.44
N GLN A 117 6.51 -0.99 -0.84
CA GLN A 117 7.06 -0.03 0.13
C GLN A 117 6.05 0.30 1.24
N THR A 118 4.76 0.32 0.91
CA THR A 118 3.68 0.58 1.85
C THR A 118 3.59 -0.54 2.89
N SER A 119 3.59 -1.82 2.48
CA SER A 119 3.58 -2.92 3.45
C SER A 119 4.81 -2.93 4.35
N LYS A 120 5.99 -2.55 3.85
CA LYS A 120 7.20 -2.42 4.68
C LYS A 120 7.06 -1.32 5.73
N ASN A 121 6.54 -0.16 5.35
CA ASN A 121 6.29 0.90 6.33
C ASN A 121 5.24 0.47 7.37
N LEU A 122 4.25 -0.32 6.95
CA LEU A 122 3.17 -0.84 7.79
C LEU A 122 3.55 -2.11 8.57
N SER A 123 4.73 -2.70 8.39
CA SER A 123 5.24 -3.79 9.23
C SER A 123 5.89 -3.27 10.52
N ILE A 124 6.29 -1.99 10.54
CA ILE A 124 6.93 -1.32 11.68
C ILE A 124 5.95 -1.16 12.84
N ALA A 125 6.31 -1.69 14.02
CA ALA A 125 5.43 -1.75 15.18
C ALA A 125 4.94 -0.38 15.67
N GLU A 126 5.83 0.62 15.69
CA GLU A 126 5.49 2.00 16.09
C GLU A 126 4.47 2.63 15.14
N ILE A 127 4.58 2.34 13.84
CA ILE A 127 3.64 2.82 12.82
C ILE A 127 2.29 2.11 12.96
N GLN A 128 2.30 0.80 13.20
CA GLN A 128 1.08 0.03 13.45
C GLN A 128 0.31 0.56 14.66
N ALA A 129 1.00 0.91 15.75
CA ALA A 129 0.38 1.48 16.94
C ALA A 129 -0.40 2.78 16.62
N GLY A 130 0.13 3.60 15.71
CA GLY A 130 -0.54 4.82 15.24
C GLY A 130 -1.83 4.57 14.46
N LEU A 131 -2.04 3.36 13.92
CA LEU A 131 -3.28 3.04 13.21
C LEU A 131 -4.47 2.82 14.15
N TYR A 132 -4.25 2.58 15.44
CA TYR A 132 -5.30 2.31 16.43
C TYR A 132 -5.62 3.52 17.32
N HIS A 133 -5.21 4.72 16.94
CA HIS A 133 -5.57 5.94 17.68
C HIS A 133 -7.10 6.02 17.90
N LYS A 134 -7.47 6.27 19.17
CA LYS A 134 -8.84 6.46 19.65
C LYS A 134 -9.28 7.90 19.46
#